data_AF-A0ABD0BWG6-F1
#
_entry.id   AF-A0ABD0BWG6-F1
#
_cell.length_a   1.000
_cell.length_b   1.000
_cell.length_c   1.000
_cell.angle_alpha   90.00
_cell.angle_beta   90.00
_cell.angle_gamma   90.00
#
_symmetry.space_group_name_H-M   'P 1'
#
loop_
_entity.id
_entity.type
_entity.pdbx_description
1 polymer ?
#
loop_
_entity_poly.entity_id
_entity_poly.type
_entity_poly.pdbx_seq_one_letter_code
_entity_poly.pdbx_strand_id
1 'polypeptide(L)'
;MSDADAREDVLPGVYKTNVTGIGIRVAASTTQFPSYTEEDIIRPETYLGTIRSFSTNYNFRATAQLIVIGEVEEGDLNTSLLTSHETYDNDVIGEIRFSPTSVHITTNTCNLVDKNIYVPLETVNVHDFNGQYSDILTDSRFRIDIKDCAAGTKIDYQFTSAGSTGVTDGNILNIATGDNAASGVGIQILDKNDAVLQFDQSYTAITRSQDNVPVEIPLKARYIKTGEVKAGKVDAVATFELFYR
;
A
#
# COMPACT_ATOMS: atom_id res chain seq x y z
N MET A 1 -29.74 -3.25 -1.49
CA MET A 1 -28.83 -2.76 -2.55
C MET A 1 -29.68 -2.38 -3.76
N SER A 2 -29.22 -1.45 -4.58
CA SER A 2 -29.96 -0.94 -5.76
C SER A 2 -29.08 -0.93 -7.01
N ASP A 3 -29.69 -0.69 -8.17
CA ASP A 3 -28.94 -0.54 -9.44
C ASP A 3 -27.93 0.62 -9.41
N ALA A 4 -28.17 1.64 -8.56
CA ALA A 4 -27.21 2.74 -8.38
C ALA A 4 -25.89 2.29 -7.73
N ASP A 5 -25.91 1.15 -7.03
CA ASP A 5 -24.75 0.56 -6.39
C ASP A 5 -23.95 -0.34 -7.34
N ALA A 6 -24.49 -0.63 -8.54
CA ALA A 6 -23.89 -1.57 -9.48
C ALA A 6 -22.50 -1.09 -9.96
N ARG A 7 -21.57 -2.04 -10.05
CA ARG A 7 -20.20 -1.89 -10.56
C ARG A 7 -19.92 -2.90 -11.67
N GLU A 8 -20.82 -2.93 -12.65
CA GLU A 8 -20.68 -3.74 -13.87
C GLU A 8 -19.42 -3.38 -14.67
N ASP A 9 -18.84 -2.19 -14.44
CA ASP A 9 -17.55 -1.75 -14.97
C ASP A 9 -16.36 -2.56 -14.42
N VAL A 10 -16.50 -3.15 -13.23
CA VAL A 10 -15.45 -3.96 -12.59
C VAL A 10 -15.64 -5.44 -12.93
N LEU A 11 -16.78 -6.02 -12.53
CA LEU A 11 -17.19 -7.38 -12.86
C LEU A 11 -18.73 -7.45 -12.87
N PRO A 12 -19.34 -8.36 -13.66
CA PRO A 12 -20.79 -8.46 -13.72
C PRO A 12 -21.44 -8.80 -12.38
N GLY A 13 -22.48 -8.08 -11.96
CA GLY A 13 -23.19 -8.33 -10.70
C GLY A 13 -22.42 -7.98 -9.43
N VAL A 14 -21.42 -7.11 -9.53
CA VAL A 14 -20.79 -6.50 -8.34
C VAL A 14 -21.61 -5.28 -7.93
N TYR A 15 -21.83 -5.13 -6.62
CA TYR A 15 -22.50 -3.96 -6.06
C TYR A 15 -21.69 -3.37 -4.90
N LYS A 16 -21.68 -2.04 -4.78
CA LYS A 16 -20.99 -1.32 -3.69
C LYS A 16 -21.53 -1.74 -2.34
N THR A 17 -20.63 -1.99 -1.39
CA THR A 17 -20.99 -2.18 0.03
C THR A 17 -21.05 -0.83 0.75
N ASN A 18 -21.30 -0.85 2.06
CA ASN A 18 -21.19 0.35 2.89
C ASN A 18 -19.74 0.77 3.18
N VAL A 19 -18.74 -0.04 2.81
CA VAL A 19 -17.32 0.29 2.96
C VAL A 19 -16.79 0.81 1.63
N THR A 20 -16.21 2.01 1.64
CA THR A 20 -15.61 2.64 0.45
C THR A 20 -14.56 1.72 -0.17
N GLY A 21 -14.61 1.58 -1.50
CA GLY A 21 -13.66 0.75 -2.25
C GLY A 21 -13.94 -0.75 -2.22
N ILE A 22 -14.93 -1.23 -1.46
CA ILE A 22 -15.31 -2.65 -1.39
C ILE A 22 -16.68 -2.87 -2.01
N GLY A 23 -16.72 -3.79 -2.98
CA GLY A 23 -17.93 -4.33 -3.58
C GLY A 23 -18.17 -5.77 -3.13
N ILE A 24 -19.39 -6.25 -3.31
CA ILE A 24 -19.76 -7.65 -3.11
C ILE A 24 -20.35 -8.23 -4.39
N ARG A 25 -20.10 -9.51 -4.63
CA ARG A 25 -20.72 -10.30 -5.68
C ARG A 25 -21.25 -11.59 -5.06
N VAL A 26 -22.51 -11.91 -5.30
CA VAL A 26 -23.18 -13.09 -4.75
C VAL A 26 -23.77 -13.91 -5.89
N ALA A 27 -23.63 -15.24 -5.80
CA ALA A 27 -24.27 -16.18 -6.70
C ALA A 27 -24.98 -17.27 -5.90
N ALA A 28 -26.15 -17.70 -6.37
CA ALA A 28 -26.94 -18.75 -5.74
C ALA A 28 -27.55 -19.69 -6.77
N SER A 29 -27.71 -20.96 -6.37
CA SER A 29 -28.33 -21.98 -7.19
C SER A 29 -29.01 -23.02 -6.31
N THR A 30 -30.10 -23.59 -6.81
CA THR A 30 -30.90 -24.61 -6.13
C THR A 30 -30.62 -26.02 -6.67
N THR A 31 -29.97 -26.12 -7.83
CA THR A 31 -29.70 -27.37 -8.55
C THR A 31 -28.23 -27.78 -8.47
N GLN A 32 -27.32 -26.80 -8.43
CA GLN A 32 -25.87 -27.01 -8.44
C GLN A 32 -25.14 -26.13 -7.43
N PHE A 33 -23.82 -26.29 -7.32
CA PHE A 33 -22.99 -25.31 -6.62
C PHE A 33 -22.86 -24.07 -7.52
N PRO A 34 -23.21 -22.86 -7.05
CA PRO A 34 -23.27 -21.69 -7.91
C PRO A 34 -21.89 -21.26 -8.41
N SER A 35 -21.85 -20.79 -9.64
CA SER A 35 -20.73 -20.07 -10.22
C SER A 35 -21.11 -18.61 -10.45
N TYR A 36 -20.17 -17.75 -10.82
CA TYR A 36 -20.46 -16.35 -11.10
C TYR A 36 -20.83 -16.12 -12.58
N THR A 37 -21.82 -16.86 -13.06
CA THR A 37 -22.44 -16.71 -14.40
C THR A 37 -23.69 -15.83 -14.31
N GLU A 38 -24.16 -15.28 -15.43
CA GLU A 38 -25.40 -14.46 -15.44
C GLU A 38 -26.64 -15.21 -14.94
N GLU A 39 -26.66 -16.55 -15.02
CA GLU A 39 -27.78 -17.37 -14.53
C GLU A 39 -27.78 -17.50 -13.00
N ASP A 40 -26.60 -17.60 -12.39
CA ASP A 40 -26.45 -17.86 -10.96
C ASP A 40 -26.29 -16.56 -10.14
N ILE A 41 -25.86 -15.45 -10.74
CA ILE A 41 -25.62 -14.18 -10.04
C ILE A 41 -26.91 -13.56 -9.52
N ILE A 42 -26.86 -13.09 -8.27
CA ILE A 42 -27.97 -12.37 -7.65
C ILE A 42 -27.86 -10.88 -7.98
N ARG A 43 -28.95 -10.32 -8.53
CA ARG A 43 -29.11 -8.88 -8.78
C ARG A 43 -30.29 -8.34 -7.96
N PRO A 44 -30.26 -7.07 -7.51
CA PRO A 44 -31.40 -6.42 -6.89
C PRO A 44 -32.66 -6.57 -7.76
N GLU A 45 -33.78 -6.96 -7.14
CA GLU A 45 -35.12 -7.01 -7.76
C GLU A 45 -35.22 -7.82 -9.07
N THR A 46 -34.67 -9.04 -9.09
CA THR A 46 -34.88 -9.92 -10.25
C THR A 46 -36.24 -10.62 -10.15
N TYR A 47 -37.26 -10.16 -10.90
CA TYR A 47 -38.53 -10.86 -11.04
C TYR A 47 -38.37 -12.11 -11.94
N LEU A 48 -38.36 -13.29 -11.34
CA LEU A 48 -38.17 -14.57 -12.05
C LEU A 48 -39.45 -15.11 -12.75
N GLY A 49 -40.57 -14.39 -12.71
CA GLY A 49 -41.82 -14.81 -13.34
C GLY A 49 -42.63 -15.82 -12.53
N THR A 50 -43.59 -16.49 -13.19
CA THR A 50 -44.47 -17.50 -12.57
C THR A 50 -43.88 -18.90 -12.71
N ILE A 51 -43.45 -19.51 -11.59
CA ILE A 51 -42.98 -20.90 -11.56
C ILE A 51 -44.19 -21.82 -11.33
N ARG A 52 -44.41 -22.80 -12.23
CA ARG A 52 -45.60 -23.70 -12.20
C ARG A 52 -45.39 -25.00 -11.41
N SER A 53 -44.20 -25.26 -10.88
CA SER A 53 -43.88 -26.53 -10.21
C SER A 53 -42.95 -26.31 -9.03
N PHE A 54 -43.39 -26.71 -7.84
CA PHE A 54 -42.58 -26.71 -6.63
C PHE A 54 -42.08 -28.14 -6.38
N SER A 55 -40.77 -28.33 -6.46
CA SER A 55 -40.12 -29.50 -5.87
C SER A 55 -39.99 -29.26 -4.36
N THR A 56 -40.30 -30.25 -3.53
CA THR A 56 -40.23 -30.14 -2.06
C THR A 56 -38.81 -30.22 -1.50
N ASN A 57 -37.80 -30.49 -2.34
CA ASN A 57 -36.39 -30.58 -1.93
C ASN A 57 -35.57 -29.44 -2.57
N TYR A 58 -35.55 -28.27 -1.93
CA TYR A 58 -34.68 -27.15 -2.30
C TYR A 58 -33.38 -27.22 -1.50
N ASN A 59 -32.27 -27.50 -2.16
CA ASN A 59 -30.95 -27.31 -1.58
C ASN A 59 -30.41 -25.97 -2.05
N PHE A 60 -30.66 -24.93 -1.27
CA PHE A 60 -30.17 -23.60 -1.56
C PHE A 60 -28.66 -23.52 -1.30
N ARG A 61 -27.89 -23.23 -2.34
CA ARG A 61 -26.43 -23.04 -2.24
C ARG A 61 -26.11 -21.62 -2.66
N ALA A 62 -25.28 -20.95 -1.88
CA ALA A 62 -24.82 -19.60 -2.16
C ALA A 62 -23.31 -19.49 -2.02
N THR A 63 -22.70 -18.61 -2.80
CA THR A 63 -21.31 -18.20 -2.68
C THR A 63 -21.23 -16.69 -2.79
N ALA A 64 -20.29 -16.09 -2.08
CA ALA A 64 -20.08 -14.65 -2.09
C ALA A 64 -18.59 -14.34 -2.07
N GLN A 65 -18.22 -13.23 -2.71
CA GLN A 65 -16.88 -12.68 -2.69
C GLN A 65 -16.91 -11.17 -2.51
N LEU A 66 -15.96 -10.67 -1.72
CA LEU A 66 -15.65 -9.25 -1.67
C LEU A 66 -14.66 -8.92 -2.78
N ILE A 67 -14.93 -7.82 -3.49
CA ILE A 67 -14.16 -7.36 -4.64
C ILE A 67 -13.66 -5.95 -4.34
N VAL A 68 -12.37 -5.70 -4.58
CA VAL A 68 -11.84 -4.33 -4.56
C VAL A 68 -12.32 -3.60 -5.80
N ILE A 69 -13.07 -2.51 -5.60
CA ILE A 69 -13.71 -1.72 -6.66
C ILE A 69 -13.20 -0.27 -6.71
N GLY A 70 -12.19 0.08 -5.90
CA GLY A 70 -11.59 1.40 -5.80
C GLY A 70 -10.61 1.50 -4.63
N GLU A 71 -10.24 2.73 -4.26
CA GLU A 71 -9.49 3.01 -3.03
C GLU A 71 -10.29 2.55 -1.81
N VAL A 72 -9.69 1.74 -0.95
CA VAL A 72 -10.34 1.11 0.19
C VAL A 72 -10.17 1.99 1.42
N GLU A 73 -11.27 2.30 2.09
CA GLU A 73 -11.24 2.91 3.43
C GLU A 73 -11.53 1.86 4.49
N GLU A 74 -10.99 2.08 5.69
CA GLU A 74 -11.24 1.20 6.83
C GLU A 74 -12.69 1.34 7.31
N GLY A 75 -13.31 0.22 7.68
CA GLY A 75 -14.65 0.24 8.23
C GLY A 75 -15.27 -1.14 8.42
N ASP A 76 -16.33 -1.18 9.22
CA ASP A 76 -17.11 -2.39 9.42
C ASP A 76 -18.10 -2.59 8.27
N LEU A 77 -17.98 -3.71 7.57
CA LEU A 77 -18.96 -4.16 6.61
C LEU A 77 -20.26 -4.50 7.35
N ASN A 78 -21.31 -3.77 7.05
CA ASN A 78 -22.63 -4.01 7.58
C ASN A 78 -23.30 -5.15 6.82
N THR A 79 -23.10 -6.37 7.31
CA THR A 79 -23.60 -7.58 6.64
C THR A 79 -25.12 -7.66 6.59
N SER A 80 -25.86 -6.90 7.41
CA SER A 80 -27.33 -6.87 7.35
C SER A 80 -27.83 -6.27 6.05
N LEU A 81 -27.06 -5.36 5.44
CA LEU A 81 -27.38 -4.75 4.13
C LEU A 81 -27.19 -5.70 2.95
N LEU A 82 -26.54 -6.85 3.19
CA LEU A 82 -26.20 -7.85 2.18
C LEU A 82 -27.23 -8.99 2.13
N THR A 83 -28.21 -8.97 3.03
CA THR A 83 -29.25 -9.99 3.12
C THR A 83 -30.08 -10.01 1.84
N SER A 84 -30.31 -11.20 1.28
CA SER A 84 -31.16 -11.41 0.11
C SER A 84 -32.36 -12.27 0.49
N HIS A 85 -33.55 -11.89 0.04
CA HIS A 85 -34.78 -12.64 0.25
C HIS A 85 -35.29 -13.19 -1.08
N GLU A 86 -35.71 -14.45 -1.07
CA GLU A 86 -36.56 -15.04 -2.09
C GLU A 86 -38.00 -14.99 -1.58
N THR A 87 -38.91 -14.42 -2.36
CA THR A 87 -40.32 -14.23 -1.97
C THR A 87 -41.25 -14.91 -2.95
N TYR A 88 -42.32 -15.48 -2.43
CA TYR A 88 -43.49 -15.90 -3.19
C TYR A 88 -44.64 -14.97 -2.84
N ASP A 89 -45.11 -14.18 -3.81
CA ASP A 89 -45.91 -12.98 -3.56
C ASP A 89 -45.25 -12.07 -2.51
N ASN A 90 -45.79 -12.00 -1.30
CA ASN A 90 -45.23 -11.22 -0.18
C ASN A 90 -44.60 -12.08 0.92
N ASP A 91 -44.64 -13.41 0.79
CA ASP A 91 -44.10 -14.34 1.78
C ASP A 91 -42.65 -14.69 1.47
N VAL A 92 -41.75 -14.54 2.43
CA VAL A 92 -40.34 -14.94 2.29
C VAL A 92 -40.25 -16.47 2.34
N ILE A 93 -39.80 -17.08 1.26
CA ILE A 93 -39.64 -18.54 1.11
C ILE A 93 -38.18 -18.99 1.17
N GLY A 94 -37.23 -18.06 1.06
CA GLY A 94 -35.80 -18.33 1.14
C GLY A 94 -35.02 -17.08 1.56
N GLU A 95 -33.88 -17.28 2.23
CA GLU A 95 -33.08 -16.17 2.73
C GLU A 95 -31.58 -16.51 2.71
N ILE A 96 -30.77 -15.56 2.23
CA ILE A 96 -29.32 -15.59 2.36
C ILE A 96 -28.93 -14.59 3.44
N ARG A 97 -28.34 -15.11 4.52
CA ARG A 97 -27.75 -14.30 5.60
C ARG A 97 -26.25 -14.52 5.67
N PHE A 98 -25.53 -13.45 6.00
CA PHE A 98 -24.10 -13.46 6.20
C PHE A 98 -23.78 -13.51 7.70
N SER A 99 -23.08 -14.56 8.14
CA SER A 99 -22.67 -14.79 9.54
C SER A 99 -21.21 -15.25 9.60
N PRO A 100 -20.38 -14.70 10.51
CA PRO A 100 -20.73 -13.72 11.55
C PRO A 100 -21.03 -12.31 11.02
N THR A 101 -21.75 -11.52 11.81
CA THR A 101 -22.29 -10.19 11.45
C THR A 101 -21.27 -9.05 11.42
N SER A 102 -20.02 -9.33 11.76
CA SER A 102 -18.93 -8.33 11.83
C SER A 102 -17.78 -8.75 10.94
N VAL A 103 -17.63 -8.07 9.80
CA VAL A 103 -16.46 -8.17 8.94
C VAL A 103 -15.79 -6.80 8.95
N HIS A 104 -14.66 -6.70 9.62
CA HIS A 104 -13.91 -5.45 9.69
C HIS A 104 -12.92 -5.38 8.52
N ILE A 105 -13.08 -4.39 7.65
CA ILE A 105 -12.17 -4.12 6.54
C ILE A 105 -11.07 -3.22 7.06
N THR A 106 -9.86 -3.75 7.16
CA THR A 106 -8.66 -2.97 7.54
C THR A 106 -7.93 -2.51 6.30
N THR A 107 -7.43 -1.29 6.33
CA THR A 107 -6.44 -0.81 5.36
C THR A 107 -5.04 -1.02 5.95
N ASN A 108 -4.10 -1.55 5.18
CA ASN A 108 -2.70 -1.61 5.61
C ASN A 108 -2.10 -0.21 5.48
N THR A 109 -2.43 0.67 6.42
CA THR A 109 -1.95 2.04 6.45
C THR A 109 -0.86 2.21 7.51
N CYS A 110 0.07 3.07 7.15
CA CYS A 110 1.11 3.65 7.98
C CYS A 110 1.24 5.09 7.51
N ASN A 111 1.46 6.02 8.44
CA ASN A 111 1.65 7.43 8.14
C ASN A 111 3.14 7.77 8.13
N LEU A 112 3.64 8.27 7.00
CA LEU A 112 4.96 8.90 6.94
C LEU A 112 4.91 10.25 7.68
N VAL A 113 5.77 10.41 8.69
CA VAL A 113 5.75 11.59 9.57
C VAL A 113 6.26 12.84 8.85
N ASP A 114 7.36 12.71 8.09
CA ASP A 114 7.94 13.81 7.33
C ASP A 114 8.20 13.39 5.88
N LYS A 115 7.68 14.19 4.95
CA LYS A 115 7.86 13.99 3.51
C LYS A 115 9.13 14.66 2.98
N ASN A 116 9.69 15.63 3.72
CA ASN A 116 10.81 16.46 3.32
C ASN A 116 11.87 16.49 4.42
N ILE A 117 12.69 15.44 4.49
CA ILE A 117 13.73 15.30 5.51
C ILE A 117 14.92 16.19 5.15
N TYR A 118 15.15 17.26 5.91
CA TYR A 118 16.34 18.09 5.78
C TYR A 118 17.52 17.49 6.56
N VAL A 119 18.62 17.20 5.86
CA VAL A 119 19.80 16.54 6.43
C VAL A 119 21.01 17.46 6.30
N PRO A 120 21.36 18.24 7.33
CA PRO A 120 22.60 19.02 7.32
C PRO A 120 23.79 18.06 7.46
N LEU A 121 24.71 18.12 6.49
CA LEU A 121 25.98 17.39 6.55
C LEU A 121 27.05 18.28 7.17
N GLU A 122 27.89 17.69 8.03
CA GLU A 122 29.04 18.41 8.57
C GLU A 122 30.01 18.86 7.47
N THR A 123 30.66 20.00 7.71
CA THR A 123 31.69 20.52 6.81
C THR A 123 32.99 19.74 7.04
N VAL A 124 33.60 19.28 5.95
CA VAL A 124 34.79 18.42 5.98
C VAL A 124 35.91 19.08 5.19
N ASN A 125 37.15 19.03 5.70
CA ASN A 125 38.31 19.44 4.91
C ASN A 125 38.75 18.30 3.99
N VAL A 126 39.35 18.65 2.85
CA VAL A 126 39.86 17.64 1.91
C VAL A 126 40.86 16.67 2.57
N HIS A 127 41.58 17.15 3.60
CA HIS A 127 42.55 16.34 4.36
C HIS A 127 41.92 15.35 5.34
N ASP A 128 40.64 15.53 5.67
CA ASP A 128 39.91 14.67 6.61
C ASP A 128 39.39 13.39 5.92
N PHE A 129 39.53 13.29 4.60
CA PHE A 129 39.19 12.07 3.87
C PHE A 129 40.21 10.97 4.15
N ASN A 130 39.74 9.85 4.68
CA ASN A 130 40.52 8.62 4.82
C ASN A 130 40.36 7.77 3.55
N GLY A 131 41.34 7.88 2.64
CA GLY A 131 41.28 7.24 1.33
C GLY A 131 40.18 7.85 0.45
N GLN A 132 39.20 7.04 0.08
CA GLN A 132 38.08 7.42 -0.81
C GLN A 132 36.90 8.05 -0.07
N TYR A 133 36.82 7.95 1.26
CA TYR A 133 35.63 8.31 2.03
C TYR A 133 35.95 9.35 3.12
N SER A 134 34.95 10.15 3.48
CA SER A 134 34.96 10.89 4.75
C SER A 134 34.44 10.00 5.89
N ASP A 135 34.54 10.52 7.11
CA ASP A 135 33.74 10.02 8.24
C ASP A 135 32.22 10.20 7.97
N ILE A 136 31.38 9.63 8.84
CA ILE A 136 29.93 9.83 8.82
C ILE A 136 29.63 11.28 9.24
N LEU A 137 28.82 11.97 8.45
CA LEU A 137 28.59 13.43 8.54
C LEU A 137 27.21 13.79 9.07
N THR A 138 26.44 12.80 9.48
CA THR A 138 25.05 12.92 9.94
C THR A 138 24.92 12.46 11.38
N ASP A 139 24.03 13.09 12.12
CA ASP A 139 23.63 12.64 13.45
C ASP A 139 22.39 11.73 13.42
N SER A 140 21.91 11.33 14.60
CA SER A 140 20.76 10.43 14.78
C SER A 140 19.42 10.96 14.27
N ARG A 141 19.34 12.23 13.86
CA ARG A 141 18.13 12.82 13.27
C ARG A 141 17.94 12.43 11.81
N PHE A 142 18.98 11.92 11.13
CA PHE A 142 18.80 11.38 9.79
C PHE A 142 18.11 10.02 9.85
N ARG A 143 16.78 10.05 9.79
CA ARG A 143 15.93 8.85 9.80
C ARG A 143 14.62 9.12 9.09
N ILE A 144 14.00 8.05 8.60
CA ILE A 144 12.63 8.07 8.08
C ILE A 144 11.72 7.56 9.19
N ASP A 145 10.84 8.44 9.69
CA ASP A 145 9.91 8.15 10.77
C ASP A 145 8.52 7.80 10.22
N ILE A 146 8.00 6.64 10.61
CA ILE A 146 6.71 6.09 10.19
C ILE A 146 5.88 5.80 11.44
N LYS A 147 4.62 6.24 11.46
CA LYS A 147 3.71 6.15 12.61
C LYS A 147 2.35 5.58 12.22
N ASP A 148 1.52 5.32 13.23
CA ASP A 148 0.12 4.89 13.07
C ASP A 148 -0.02 3.70 12.12
N CYS A 149 0.89 2.73 12.28
CA CYS A 149 0.88 1.52 11.48
C CYS A 149 -0.12 0.52 12.04
N ALA A 150 -0.99 0.01 11.17
CA ALA A 150 -1.78 -1.18 11.48
C ALA A 150 -0.87 -2.36 11.85
N ALA A 151 -1.27 -3.20 12.79
CA ALA A 151 -0.50 -4.39 13.13
C ALA A 151 -0.41 -5.36 11.94
N GLY A 152 0.78 -5.88 11.67
CA GLY A 152 0.97 -6.86 10.61
C GLY A 152 1.50 -6.31 9.30
N THR A 153 1.55 -4.99 9.12
CA THR A 153 2.07 -4.34 7.92
C THR A 153 3.57 -4.57 7.75
N LYS A 154 3.96 -5.05 6.56
CA LYS A 154 5.35 -5.07 6.11
C LYS A 154 5.67 -3.72 5.48
N ILE A 155 6.82 -3.15 5.87
CA ILE A 155 7.30 -1.89 5.31
C ILE A 155 8.61 -2.15 4.60
N ASP A 156 8.58 -1.95 3.28
CA ASP A 156 9.77 -1.90 2.45
C ASP A 156 10.04 -0.44 2.05
N TYR A 157 11.31 -0.10 1.79
CA TYR A 157 11.73 1.23 1.37
C TYR A 157 12.80 1.13 0.29
N GLN A 158 12.91 2.18 -0.53
CA GLN A 158 13.87 2.25 -1.63
C GLN A 158 14.24 3.70 -1.89
N PHE A 159 15.52 3.97 -2.11
CA PHE A 159 15.94 5.22 -2.72
C PHE A 159 15.83 5.09 -4.24
N THR A 160 15.30 6.09 -4.93
CA THR A 160 15.07 6.05 -6.38
C THR A 160 15.98 7.06 -7.08
N SER A 161 16.57 6.64 -8.19
CA SER A 161 17.37 7.54 -9.02
C SER A 161 16.49 8.60 -9.69
N ALA A 162 15.22 8.27 -9.96
CA ALA A 162 14.23 9.21 -10.45
C ALA A 162 13.91 10.27 -9.38
N GLY A 163 13.98 11.54 -9.74
CA GLY A 163 13.72 12.67 -8.82
C GLY A 163 14.90 13.01 -7.89
N SER A 164 15.96 12.21 -7.87
CA SER A 164 17.21 12.56 -7.17
C SER A 164 18.08 13.50 -8.03
N THR A 165 19.05 14.20 -7.42
CA THR A 165 20.00 15.11 -8.13
C THR A 165 20.88 14.40 -9.17
N GLY A 166 20.85 13.07 -9.19
CA GLY A 166 21.55 12.19 -10.11
C GLY A 166 22.25 11.09 -9.33
N VAL A 167 22.39 9.91 -9.94
CA VAL A 167 23.05 8.76 -9.30
C VAL A 167 24.11 8.20 -10.24
N THR A 168 25.31 7.98 -9.70
CA THR A 168 26.43 7.34 -10.39
C THR A 168 26.73 6.00 -9.71
N ASP A 169 27.10 4.99 -10.50
CA ASP A 169 27.47 3.64 -10.02
C ASP A 169 26.44 2.99 -9.07
N GLY A 170 25.16 3.39 -9.19
CA GLY A 170 24.05 2.85 -8.41
C GLY A 170 23.98 3.28 -6.95
N ASN A 171 25.01 3.89 -6.36
CA ASN A 171 25.01 4.28 -4.94
C ASN A 171 25.64 5.64 -4.61
N ILE A 172 26.16 6.34 -5.62
CA ILE A 172 26.76 7.65 -5.43
C ILE A 172 25.72 8.69 -5.81
N LEU A 173 25.14 9.36 -4.82
CA LEU A 173 24.30 10.52 -5.04
C LEU A 173 25.16 11.70 -5.49
N ASN A 174 24.85 12.21 -6.68
CA ASN A 174 25.53 13.37 -7.25
C ASN A 174 25.11 14.64 -6.51
N ILE A 175 26.02 15.61 -6.49
CA ILE A 175 25.77 16.93 -5.91
C ILE A 175 25.28 17.90 -6.98
N ALA A 176 24.53 18.91 -6.57
CA ALA A 176 24.06 19.97 -7.45
C ALA A 176 25.24 20.79 -7.99
N THR A 177 25.12 21.23 -9.24
CA THR A 177 26.13 22.05 -9.93
C THR A 177 25.85 23.54 -9.77
N GLY A 178 26.89 24.37 -9.83
CA GLY A 178 26.78 25.83 -9.75
C GLY A 178 28.11 26.52 -9.44
N ASP A 179 28.12 27.86 -9.45
CA ASP A 179 29.33 28.69 -9.38
C ASP A 179 30.17 28.51 -8.10
N ASN A 180 29.61 27.90 -7.05
CA ASN A 180 30.31 27.58 -5.80
C ASN A 180 30.20 26.10 -5.42
N ALA A 181 29.76 25.23 -6.32
CA ALA A 181 29.62 23.80 -6.02
C ALA A 181 31.00 23.15 -5.85
N ALA A 182 31.10 22.21 -4.91
CA ALA A 182 32.27 21.34 -4.83
C ALA A 182 32.37 20.49 -6.10
N SER A 183 33.56 19.92 -6.36
CA SER A 183 33.74 18.95 -7.44
C SER A 183 34.55 17.74 -6.98
N GLY A 184 34.40 16.61 -7.68
CA GLY A 184 35.13 15.38 -7.35
C GLY A 184 34.63 14.68 -6.10
N VAL A 185 33.42 15.00 -5.64
CA VAL A 185 32.75 14.37 -4.50
C VAL A 185 31.31 13.99 -4.85
N GLY A 186 30.83 12.93 -4.21
CA GLY A 186 29.42 12.54 -4.15
C GLY A 186 29.05 12.16 -2.72
N ILE A 187 27.79 11.78 -2.52
CA ILE A 187 27.26 11.37 -1.21
C ILE A 187 26.87 9.89 -1.28
N GLN A 188 27.24 9.12 -0.25
CA GLN A 188 26.68 7.78 -0.03
C GLN A 188 25.71 7.82 1.14
N ILE A 189 24.57 7.17 0.97
CA ILE A 189 23.60 6.91 2.05
C ILE A 189 23.86 5.49 2.56
N LEU A 190 23.91 5.35 3.88
CA LEU A 190 24.17 4.09 4.56
C LEU A 190 23.04 3.75 5.52
N ASP A 191 22.85 2.46 5.77
CA ASP A 191 21.97 1.99 6.82
C ASP A 191 22.60 2.14 8.21
N LYS A 192 21.86 1.74 9.24
CA LYS A 192 22.33 1.76 10.64
C LYS A 192 23.62 0.97 10.89
N ASN A 193 23.89 -0.05 10.07
CA ASN A 193 25.03 -0.96 10.17
C ASN A 193 26.20 -0.53 9.28
N ASP A 194 26.17 0.71 8.74
CA ASP A 194 27.17 1.25 7.82
C ASP A 194 27.25 0.49 6.47
N ALA A 195 26.18 -0.19 6.07
CA ALA A 195 26.05 -0.78 4.76
C ALA A 195 25.58 0.28 3.75
N VAL A 196 26.28 0.38 2.62
CA VAL A 196 25.94 1.35 1.55
C VAL A 196 24.65 0.92 0.85
N LEU A 197 23.67 1.83 0.83
CA LEU A 197 22.42 1.63 0.12
C LEU A 197 22.62 1.90 -1.38
N GLN A 198 22.04 1.03 -2.20
CA GLN A 198 21.92 1.22 -3.63
C GLN A 198 20.57 1.91 -3.92
N PHE A 199 20.61 2.83 -4.87
CA PHE A 199 19.41 3.35 -5.50
C PHE A 199 18.79 2.27 -6.39
N ASP A 200 17.50 2.40 -6.58
CA ASP A 200 16.67 1.49 -7.36
C ASP A 200 16.64 0.04 -6.81
N GLN A 201 17.03 -0.14 -5.54
CA GLN A 201 16.99 -1.40 -4.80
C GLN A 201 16.06 -1.31 -3.59
N SER A 202 15.19 -2.31 -3.42
CA SER A 202 14.29 -2.37 -2.27
C SER A 202 14.96 -3.00 -1.04
N TYR A 203 14.70 -2.42 0.13
CA TYR A 203 15.13 -2.86 1.45
C TYR A 203 13.92 -3.05 2.37
N THR A 204 14.00 -3.98 3.31
CA THR A 204 12.93 -4.19 4.30
C THR A 204 13.26 -3.44 5.59
N ALA A 205 12.41 -2.50 5.98
CA ALA A 205 12.51 -1.79 7.25
C ALA A 205 12.00 -2.66 8.41
N ILE A 206 10.81 -3.25 8.22
CA ILE A 206 10.21 -4.18 9.17
C ILE A 206 9.35 -5.19 8.42
N THR A 207 9.39 -6.45 8.85
CA THR A 207 8.59 -7.53 8.25
C THR A 207 7.17 -7.57 8.78
N ARG A 208 6.94 -7.05 9.98
CA ARG A 208 5.65 -7.01 10.66
C ARG A 208 5.63 -5.88 11.71
N SER A 209 4.89 -4.81 11.44
CA SER A 209 4.61 -3.74 12.41
C SER A 209 3.78 -4.24 13.58
N GLN A 210 3.94 -3.58 14.72
CA GLN A 210 3.04 -3.70 15.86
C GLN A 210 2.04 -2.54 15.82
N ASP A 211 0.83 -2.77 16.34
CA ASP A 211 -0.24 -1.77 16.31
C ASP A 211 0.19 -0.46 16.98
N ASN A 212 0.09 0.65 16.26
CA ASN A 212 0.44 1.99 16.74
C ASN A 212 1.87 2.14 17.32
N VAL A 213 2.78 1.23 16.99
CA VAL A 213 4.19 1.35 17.35
C VAL A 213 4.95 2.04 16.21
N PRO A 214 5.67 3.15 16.47
CA PRO A 214 6.43 3.83 15.44
C PRO A 214 7.55 2.95 14.89
N VAL A 215 7.76 3.02 13.58
CA VAL A 215 8.86 2.38 12.86
C VAL A 215 9.82 3.47 12.42
N GLU A 216 11.09 3.33 12.82
CA GLU A 216 12.15 4.25 12.44
C GLU A 216 13.15 3.55 11.52
N ILE A 217 13.53 4.21 10.43
CA ILE A 217 14.60 3.76 9.52
C ILE A 217 15.79 4.72 9.73
N PRO A 218 16.71 4.41 10.66
CA PRO A 218 17.90 5.23 10.86
C PRO A 218 18.88 5.09 9.70
N LEU A 219 19.36 6.23 9.22
CA LEU A 219 20.24 6.36 8.08
C LEU A 219 21.47 7.18 8.46
N LYS A 220 22.53 7.02 7.66
CA LYS A 220 23.77 7.77 7.79
C LYS A 220 24.19 8.27 6.42
N ALA A 221 24.96 9.35 6.35
CA ALA A 221 25.59 9.78 5.10
C ALA A 221 27.05 10.14 5.26
N ARG A 222 27.83 9.94 4.20
CA ARG A 222 29.24 10.35 4.10
C ARG A 222 29.56 10.81 2.69
N TYR A 223 30.65 11.56 2.53
CA TYR A 223 31.19 11.88 1.22
C TYR A 223 32.04 10.73 0.66
N ILE A 224 31.99 10.57 -0.66
CA ILE A 224 32.88 9.71 -1.45
C ILE A 224 33.60 10.56 -2.49
N LYS A 225 34.89 10.32 -2.70
CA LYS A 225 35.66 10.93 -3.79
C LYS A 225 35.27 10.27 -5.11
N THR A 226 34.91 11.09 -6.08
CA THR A 226 34.65 10.69 -7.47
C THR A 226 35.74 11.19 -8.44
N GLY A 227 36.69 11.98 -7.93
CA GLY A 227 37.81 12.51 -8.69
C GLY A 227 38.68 13.45 -7.84
N GLU A 228 39.33 14.42 -8.49
CA GLU A 228 40.06 15.48 -7.80
C GLU A 228 39.08 16.39 -7.04
N VAL A 229 39.23 16.41 -5.71
CA VAL A 229 38.33 17.16 -4.83
C VAL A 229 38.64 18.65 -4.89
N LYS A 230 37.65 19.46 -5.25
CA LYS A 230 37.70 20.92 -5.11
C LYS A 230 36.68 21.38 -4.09
N ALA A 231 37.11 22.27 -3.20
CA ALA A 231 36.26 22.83 -2.16
C ALA A 231 35.08 23.62 -2.75
N GLY A 232 33.94 23.52 -2.10
CA GLY A 232 32.72 24.21 -2.49
C GLY A 232 31.53 23.70 -1.70
N LYS A 233 30.35 24.22 -2.03
CA LYS A 233 29.07 23.84 -1.46
C LYS A 233 28.66 22.45 -1.96
N VAL A 234 28.12 21.65 -1.06
CA VAL A 234 27.53 20.34 -1.35
C VAL A 234 26.05 20.40 -1.02
N ASP A 235 25.22 20.43 -2.05
CA ASP A 235 23.77 20.26 -1.95
C ASP A 235 23.36 19.06 -2.79
N ALA A 236 22.41 18.25 -2.31
CA ALA A 236 21.84 17.16 -3.08
C ALA A 236 20.42 16.85 -2.61
N VAL A 237 19.64 16.22 -3.47
CA VAL A 237 18.30 15.71 -3.21
C VAL A 237 18.30 14.23 -3.50
N ALA A 238 17.88 13.43 -2.52
CA ALA A 238 17.58 12.01 -2.69
C ALA A 238 16.07 11.80 -2.57
N THR A 239 15.49 11.06 -3.50
CA THR A 239 14.08 10.65 -3.45
C THR A 239 13.99 9.23 -2.92
N PHE A 240 13.01 8.98 -2.06
CA PHE A 240 12.73 7.64 -1.54
C PHE A 240 11.24 7.30 -1.69
N GLU A 241 10.97 6.01 -1.77
CA GLU A 241 9.63 5.43 -1.84
C GLU A 241 9.43 4.45 -0.67
N LEU A 242 8.21 4.41 -0.15
CA LEU A 242 7.78 3.46 0.87
C LEU A 242 6.69 2.56 0.31
N PHE A 243 6.79 1.26 0.60
CA PHE A 243 5.83 0.26 0.19
C PHE A 243 5.25 -0.42 1.43
N TYR A 244 3.93 -0.30 1.59
CA TYR A 244 3.17 -0.93 2.66
C TYR A 244 2.48 -2.18 2.10
N ARG A 245 2.72 -3.34 2.71
CA ARG A 245 2.18 -4.63 2.24
C ARG A 245 1.61 -5.44 3.40
#